data_AF-A0A256ZC91-F1
#
_entry.id   AF-A0A256ZC91-F1
#
_cell.length_a   1.000
_cell.length_b   1.000
_cell.length_c   1.000
_cell.angle_alpha   90.00
_cell.angle_beta   90.00
_cell.angle_gamma   90.00
#
_symmetry.space_group_name_H-M   'P 1'
#
loop_
_entity.id
_entity.type
_entity.pdbx_description
1 polymer ?
#
loop_
_entity_poly.entity_id
_entity_poly.type
_entity_poly.pdbx_seq_one_letter_code
_entity_poly.pdbx_strand_id
1 'polypeptide(L)'
;MRKPKEEAWRRYVEGSVVSALRLYRHWVRRGLNREEALRRAVKQAVGMIESSHLSEEEVIKVLEDLRGMAEAIISKLRKGKGVM
;
A
#
# COMPACT_ATOMS: atom_id res chain seq x y z
N MET A 1 11.66 19.09 -12.05
CA MET A 1 10.23 18.81 -12.34
C MET A 1 10.15 17.35 -12.79
N ARG A 2 9.53 16.45 -12.01
CA ARG A 2 9.38 15.04 -12.43
C ARG A 2 8.47 14.97 -13.65
N LYS A 3 8.75 14.06 -14.59
CA LYS A 3 7.94 13.93 -15.80
C LYS A 3 6.53 13.43 -15.40
N PRO A 4 5.44 13.95 -15.99
CA PRO A 4 4.07 13.55 -15.65
C PRO A 4 3.82 12.03 -15.68
N LYS A 5 4.58 11.29 -16.50
CA LYS A 5 4.52 9.82 -16.59
C LYS A 5 5.07 9.10 -15.35
N GLU A 6 6.18 9.58 -14.76
CA GLU A 6 6.76 8.95 -13.56
C GLU A 6 5.82 9.06 -12.36
N GLU A 7 5.17 10.22 -12.22
CA GLU A 7 4.16 10.46 -11.20
C GLU A 7 2.93 9.54 -11.38
N ALA A 8 2.53 9.29 -12.63
CA ALA A 8 1.45 8.33 -12.91
C ALA A 8 1.81 6.91 -12.46
N TRP A 9 3.06 6.47 -12.69
CA TRP A 9 3.52 5.15 -12.23
C TRP A 9 3.61 5.04 -10.72
N ARG A 10 4.07 6.09 -10.03
CA ARG A 10 4.09 6.14 -8.56
C ARG A 10 2.70 5.99 -7.98
N ARG A 11 1.72 6.76 -8.50
CA ARG A 11 0.31 6.64 -8.11
C ARG A 11 -0.28 5.28 -8.40
N TYR A 12 0.17 4.63 -9.48
CA TYR A 12 -0.25 3.27 -9.79
C TYR A 12 0.28 2.24 -8.78
N VAL A 13 1.53 2.39 -8.30
CA VAL A 13 2.07 1.59 -7.19
C VAL A 13 1.27 1.84 -5.91
N GLU A 14 1.00 3.11 -5.56
CA GLU A 14 0.18 3.47 -4.40
C GLU A 14 -1.22 2.84 -4.47
N GLY A 15 -1.88 2.94 -5.63
CA GLY A 15 -3.18 2.34 -5.88
C GLY A 15 -3.18 0.82 -5.75
N SER A 16 -2.07 0.17 -6.13
CA SER A 16 -1.90 -1.29 -5.99
C SER A 16 -1.91 -1.72 -4.52
N VAL A 17 -1.25 -0.97 -3.63
CA VAL A 17 -1.27 -1.23 -2.17
C VAL A 17 -2.67 -1.06 -1.60
N VAL A 18 -3.38 0.01 -1.98
CA VAL A 18 -4.76 0.24 -1.53
C VAL A 18 -5.69 -0.87 -2.01
N SER A 19 -5.53 -1.32 -3.26
CA SER A 19 -6.26 -2.45 -3.82
C SER A 19 -6.01 -3.74 -3.04
N ALA A 20 -4.75 -4.04 -2.74
CA ALA A 20 -4.35 -5.20 -1.94
C ALA A 20 -4.98 -5.18 -0.55
N LEU A 21 -4.96 -4.03 0.14
CA LEU A 21 -5.59 -3.88 1.45
C LEU A 21 -7.10 -4.14 1.40
N ARG A 22 -7.79 -3.69 0.35
CA ARG A 22 -9.22 -3.95 0.14
C ARG A 22 -9.48 -5.43 -0.10
N LEU A 23 -8.66 -6.08 -0.91
CA LEU A 23 -8.78 -7.51 -1.20
C LEU A 23 -8.51 -8.38 0.04
N TYR A 24 -7.49 -8.03 0.82
CA TYR A 24 -7.22 -8.67 2.10
C TYR A 24 -8.47 -8.64 3.00
N ARG A 25 -9.07 -7.46 3.20
CA ARG A 25 -10.30 -7.30 3.99
C ARG A 25 -11.47 -8.08 3.40
N HIS A 26 -11.58 -8.13 2.07
CA HIS A 26 -12.60 -8.93 1.39
C HIS A 26 -12.47 -10.41 1.75
N TRP A 27 -11.27 -10.99 1.63
CA TRP A 27 -11.05 -12.41 1.93
C TRP A 27 -11.24 -12.75 3.40
N VAL A 28 -10.73 -11.92 4.31
CA VAL A 28 -10.95 -12.09 5.75
C VAL A 28 -12.45 -12.11 6.07
N ARG A 29 -13.23 -11.19 5.49
CA ARG A 29 -14.70 -11.16 5.66
C ARG A 29 -15.40 -12.39 5.08
N ARG A 30 -14.80 -13.08 4.11
CA ARG A 30 -15.30 -14.33 3.52
C ARG A 30 -14.89 -15.58 4.32
N GLY A 31 -14.25 -15.41 5.48
CA GLY A 31 -13.84 -16.51 6.35
C GLY A 31 -12.47 -17.09 6.01
N LEU A 32 -11.72 -16.48 5.09
CA LEU A 32 -10.33 -16.88 4.84
C LEU A 32 -9.46 -16.48 6.03
N ASN A 33 -8.51 -17.35 6.40
CA ASN A 33 -7.55 -17.00 7.45
C ASN A 33 -6.69 -15.81 7.00
N ARG A 34 -6.15 -15.08 7.98
CA ARG A 34 -5.43 -13.81 7.71
C ARG A 34 -4.17 -14.01 6.88
N GLU A 35 -3.44 -15.11 7.08
CA GLU A 35 -2.20 -15.40 6.36
C GLU A 35 -2.46 -15.66 4.88
N GLU A 36 -3.45 -16.52 4.57
CA GLU A 36 -3.83 -16.82 3.20
C GLU A 36 -4.46 -15.60 2.50
N ALA A 37 -5.28 -14.83 3.22
CA ALA A 37 -5.82 -13.57 2.70
C ALA A 37 -4.69 -12.58 2.36
N LEU A 38 -3.67 -12.49 3.21
CA LEU A 38 -2.50 -11.63 2.99
C LEU A 38 -1.69 -12.12 1.77
N ARG A 39 -1.38 -13.42 1.71
CA ARG A 39 -0.63 -14.02 0.59
C ARG A 39 -1.29 -13.73 -0.76
N ARG A 40 -2.62 -13.89 -0.86
CA ARG A 40 -3.38 -13.59 -2.07
C ARG A 40 -3.33 -12.11 -2.43
N ALA A 41 -3.53 -11.23 -1.44
CA ALA A 41 -3.50 -9.79 -1.65
C ALA A 41 -2.12 -9.30 -2.11
N VAL A 42 -1.04 -9.77 -1.47
CA VAL A 42 0.34 -9.42 -1.82
C VAL A 42 0.68 -9.93 -3.22
N LYS A 43 0.34 -11.18 -3.55
CA LYS A 43 0.59 -11.73 -4.90
C LYS A 43 -0.03 -10.86 -6.00
N GLN A 44 -1.27 -10.41 -5.81
CA GLN A 44 -1.92 -9.52 -6.77
C GLN A 44 -1.25 -8.14 -6.82
N ALA A 45 -0.89 -7.57 -5.66
CA ALA A 45 -0.21 -6.27 -5.60
C ALA A 45 1.12 -6.29 -6.35
N VAL A 46 1.93 -7.33 -6.15
CA VAL A 46 3.24 -7.50 -6.81
C VAL A 46 3.06 -7.58 -8.33
N GLY A 47 2.13 -8.41 -8.82
CA GLY A 47 1.88 -8.50 -10.27
C GLY A 47 1.36 -7.19 -10.88
N MET A 48 0.60 -6.40 -10.12
CA MET A 48 0.23 -5.05 -10.55
C MET A 48 1.48 -4.15 -10.62
N ILE A 49 2.28 -4.10 -9.55
CA ILE A 49 3.47 -3.24 -9.44
C ILE A 49 4.53 -3.57 -10.50
N GLU A 50 4.71 -4.83 -10.86
CA GLU A 50 5.60 -5.26 -11.96
C GLU A 50 5.21 -4.66 -13.32
N SER A 51 3.95 -4.25 -13.48
CA SER A 51 3.47 -3.53 -14.68
C SER A 51 3.80 -2.03 -14.64
N SER A 52 4.34 -1.52 -13.53
CA SER A 52 4.88 -0.17 -13.46
C SER A 52 6.24 -0.12 -14.13
N HIS A 53 6.57 0.97 -14.83
CA HIS A 53 7.87 1.16 -15.45
C HIS A 53 8.90 1.78 -14.47
N LEU A 54 8.77 1.52 -13.18
CA LEU A 54 9.68 2.01 -12.14
C LEU A 54 10.77 0.97 -11.87
N SER A 55 11.94 1.41 -11.44
CA SER A 55 12.93 0.49 -10.89
C SER A 55 12.46 -0.07 -9.54
N GLU A 56 13.02 -1.22 -9.14
CA GLU A 56 12.74 -1.80 -7.83
C GLU A 56 13.03 -0.82 -6.68
N GLU A 57 14.13 -0.08 -6.76
CA GLU A 57 14.49 0.96 -5.78
C GLU A 57 13.43 2.07 -5.70
N GLU A 58 12.88 2.49 -6.84
CA GLU A 58 11.82 3.50 -6.87
C GLU A 58 10.51 2.97 -6.29
N VAL A 59 10.15 1.72 -6.60
CA VAL A 59 8.99 1.05 -6.01
C VAL A 59 9.14 0.98 -4.50
N ILE A 60 10.29 0.49 -4.00
CA ILE A 60 10.57 0.40 -2.56
C ILE A 60 10.41 1.78 -1.92
N LYS A 61 10.99 2.82 -2.51
CA LYS A 61 10.86 4.19 -2.00
C LYS A 61 9.40 4.64 -1.89
N VAL A 62 8.57 4.37 -2.89
CA VAL A 62 7.12 4.69 -2.83
C VAL A 62 6.43 3.93 -1.70
N LEU A 63 6.76 2.65 -1.51
CA LEU A 63 6.20 1.84 -0.43
C LEU A 63 6.64 2.33 0.96
N GLU A 64 7.89 2.78 1.10
CA GLU A 64 8.41 3.38 2.33
C GLU A 64 7.77 4.73 2.65
N ASP A 65 7.59 5.59 1.65
CA ASP A 65 6.87 6.87 1.78
C ASP A 65 5.42 6.61 2.26
N LEU A 66 4.73 5.63 1.67
CA LEU A 66 3.39 5.22 2.09
C LEU A 66 3.35 4.71 3.53
N ARG A 67 4.31 3.85 3.92
CA ARG A 67 4.43 3.35 5.30
C ARG A 67 4.63 4.52 6.26
N GLY A 68 5.57 5.41 5.97
CA GLY A 68 5.87 6.58 6.79
C GLY A 68 4.66 7.49 6.97
N MET A 69 3.90 7.75 5.90
CA MET A 69 2.66 8.53 5.98
C MET A 69 1.60 7.87 6.85
N ALA A 70 1.38 6.55 6.70
CA ALA A 70 0.41 5.82 7.51
C ALA A 70 0.81 5.85 9.01
N GLU A 71 2.08 5.63 9.31
CA GLU A 71 2.63 5.69 10.68
C GLU A 71 2.50 7.09 11.30
N ALA A 72 2.82 8.14 10.54
CA ALA A 72 2.68 9.52 10.99
C ALA A 72 1.22 9.88 11.35
N ILE A 73 0.26 9.47 10.51
CA ILE A 73 -1.17 9.64 10.76
C ILE A 73 -1.60 8.89 12.01
N ILE A 74 -1.20 7.62 12.16
CA ILE A 74 -1.50 6.81 13.35
C ILE A 74 -0.93 7.46 14.61
N SER A 75 0.32 7.92 14.57
CA SER A 75 0.98 8.59 15.68
C SER A 75 0.23 9.86 16.09
N LYS A 76 -0.17 10.69 15.13
CA LYS A 76 -0.97 11.91 15.38
C LYS A 76 -2.32 11.58 16.02
N LEU A 77 -3.03 10.57 15.49
CA LEU A 77 -4.34 10.16 16.01
C LEU A 77 -4.27 9.52 17.40
N ARG A 78 -3.19 8.80 17.72
CA ARG A 78 -2.97 8.25 19.06
C ARG A 78 -2.62 9.34 20.08
N LYS A 79 -1.76 10.30 19.70
CA LYS A 79 -1.41 11.45 20.55
C LYS A 79 -2.62 12.35 20.86
N GLY A 80 -3.52 12.53 19.89
CA GLY A 80 -4.77 13.29 20.08
C GLY A 80 -5.84 12.57 20.92
N LYS A 81 -5.64 11.30 21.27
CA LYS A 81 -6.51 10.52 22.17
C LYS A 81 -6.00 10.45 23.62
N GLY A 82 -4.94 11.18 23.94
CA GLY A 82 -4.45 11.35 25.31
C GLY A 82 -5.19 12.48 26.02
N VAL A 83 -6.02 12.10 27.00
CA VAL A 83 -6.76 12.93 27.97
C VAL A 83 -7.98 13.67 27.41
N MET A 84 -9.12 13.00 27.49
CA MET A 84 -10.29 13.53 28.20
C MET A 84 -10.52 12.67 29.43
#